data_AF-A0A368A767-F1
#
_entry.id   AF-A0A368A767-F1
#
_cell.length_a   1.000
_cell.length_b   1.000
_cell.length_c   1.000
_cell.angle_alpha   90.00
_cell.angle_beta   90.00
_cell.angle_gamma   90.00
#
_symmetry.space_group_name_H-M   'P 1'
#
loop_
_entity.id
_entity.type
_entity.pdbx_description
1 polymer ?
#
loop_
_entity_poly.entity_id
_entity_poly.type
_entity_poly.pdbx_seq_one_letter_code
_entity_poly.pdbx_strand_id
1 'polypeptide(L)'
;MARSAIMNIIIQAATKAGRALIRDFGEVQNLQVSLKGAHDYAKLASQNAGNLILKELHKARPEYHFLLENSKEITGKDSQHCFTINPLDGATNFLHGIPLFAISISLQRQGKVVAGLIYNPALDELYTAEKGIGAFFNDRRLRIANRRKLQESVIGIGNPSFGEKGDSLYFLKLRQTIGELAQIRIMGASTLGMAYTAAGRFDGFWEENVSSCNLGSSLLIIRESGGFISESPIKSIIAGNNFIHSALLKKLQDI
;
A
#
# COMPACT_ATOMS: atom_id res chain seq x y z
N MET A 1 14.92 17.29 -5.93
CA MET A 1 15.73 16.76 -4.82
C MET A 1 16.59 15.64 -5.35
N ALA A 2 17.83 15.47 -4.88
CA ALA A 2 18.66 14.36 -5.34
C ALA A 2 18.13 13.04 -4.75
N ARG A 3 17.46 12.24 -5.58
CA ARG A 3 17.02 10.88 -5.22
C ARG A 3 18.24 9.96 -5.16
N SER A 4 18.26 8.99 -4.25
CA SER A 4 19.34 8.01 -4.25
C SER A 4 19.33 7.14 -5.51
N ALA A 5 20.47 6.50 -5.81
CA ALA A 5 20.56 5.55 -6.91
C ALA A 5 19.53 4.41 -6.77
N ILE A 6 19.29 3.94 -5.54
CA ILE A 6 18.35 2.85 -5.28
C ILE A 6 16.89 3.28 -5.51
N MET A 7 16.52 4.48 -5.07
CA MET A 7 15.19 5.03 -5.32
C MET A 7 14.93 5.24 -6.81
N ASN A 8 15.93 5.71 -7.56
CA ASN A 8 15.80 5.85 -9.02
C ASN A 8 15.52 4.50 -9.72
N ILE A 9 16.19 3.43 -9.30
CA ILE A 9 15.97 2.08 -9.84
C ILE A 9 14.55 1.58 -9.48
N ILE A 10 14.11 1.79 -8.23
CA ILE A 10 12.76 1.42 -7.77
C ILE A 10 11.68 2.15 -8.60
N ILE A 11 11.84 3.46 -8.81
CA ILE A 11 10.90 4.25 -9.62
C ILE A 11 10.88 3.75 -11.07
N GLN A 12 12.04 3.51 -11.69
CA GLN A 12 12.11 3.00 -13.06
C GLN A 12 11.39 1.65 -13.21
N ALA A 13 11.60 0.74 -12.26
CA ALA A 13 10.92 -0.56 -12.23
C ALA A 13 9.39 -0.39 -12.10
N ALA A 14 8.93 0.44 -11.17
CA ALA A 14 7.51 0.71 -10.95
C ALA A 14 6.85 1.38 -12.15
N THR A 15 7.47 2.40 -12.75
CA THR A 15 6.94 3.09 -13.94
C THR A 15 6.82 2.15 -15.13
N LYS A 16 7.82 1.27 -15.34
CA LYS A 16 7.79 0.28 -16.43
C LYS A 16 6.64 -0.72 -16.26
N ALA A 17 6.47 -1.27 -15.06
CA ALA A 17 5.37 -2.18 -14.77
C ALA A 17 4.01 -1.47 -14.80
N GLY A 18 3.94 -0.23 -14.33
CA GLY A 18 2.73 0.59 -14.37
C GLY A 18 2.22 0.84 -15.78
N ARG A 19 3.11 1.04 -16.76
CA ARG A 19 2.71 1.14 -18.19
C ARG A 19 2.06 -0.14 -18.70
N ALA A 20 2.55 -1.31 -18.29
CA ALA A 20 1.93 -2.58 -18.65
C ALA A 20 0.54 -2.70 -18.01
N LEU A 21 0.42 -2.37 -16.71
CA LEU A 21 -0.86 -2.37 -16.02
C LEU A 21 -1.88 -1.40 -16.64
N ILE A 22 -1.47 -0.20 -17.07
CA ILE A 22 -2.39 0.75 -17.73
C ILE A 22 -2.94 0.17 -19.03
N ARG A 23 -2.09 -0.48 -19.84
CA ARG A 23 -2.54 -1.12 -21.08
C ARG A 23 -3.56 -2.22 -20.78
N ASP A 24 -3.22 -3.11 -19.85
CA ASP A 24 -4.07 -4.24 -19.47
C ASP A 24 -5.38 -3.73 -18.81
N PHE A 25 -5.33 -2.66 -18.02
CA PHE A 25 -6.51 -1.99 -17.44
C PHE A 25 -7.43 -1.40 -18.52
N GLY A 26 -6.86 -0.80 -19.57
CA GLY A 26 -7.63 -0.29 -20.71
C GLY A 26 -8.37 -1.41 -21.47
N GLU A 27 -7.81 -2.61 -21.54
CA GLU A 27 -8.52 -3.77 -22.12
C GLU A 27 -9.70 -4.20 -21.25
N VAL A 28 -9.55 -4.22 -19.92
CA VAL A 28 -10.64 -4.54 -18.98
C VAL A 28 -11.78 -3.52 -19.08
N GLN A 29 -11.48 -2.24 -19.24
CA GLN A 29 -12.52 -1.22 -19.41
C GLN A 29 -13.33 -1.42 -20.70
N ASN A 30 -12.71 -1.99 -21.73
CA ASN A 30 -13.33 -2.20 -23.05
C ASN A 30 -13.99 -3.58 -23.19
N LEU A 31 -13.55 -4.57 -22.42
CA LEU A 31 -14.09 -5.93 -22.43
C LEU A 31 -14.89 -6.15 -21.15
N GLN A 32 -16.22 -6.33 -21.26
CA GLN A 32 -17.01 -6.85 -20.15
C GLN A 32 -16.68 -8.33 -19.95
N VAL A 33 -15.54 -8.61 -19.32
CA VAL A 33 -15.04 -9.98 -19.09
C VAL A 33 -15.97 -10.68 -18.09
N SER A 34 -16.30 -11.94 -18.35
CA SER A 34 -17.03 -12.76 -17.39
C SER A 34 -16.24 -12.94 -16.09
N LEU A 35 -16.91 -13.03 -14.93
CA LEU A 35 -16.28 -13.05 -13.59
C LEU A 35 -15.19 -14.11 -13.40
N LYS A 36 -15.31 -15.30 -14.05
CA LYS A 36 -14.29 -16.35 -13.99
C LYS A 36 -13.04 -15.99 -14.81
N GLY A 37 -13.21 -15.43 -16.01
CA GLY A 37 -12.09 -14.92 -16.80
C GLY A 37 -11.42 -13.70 -16.18
N ALA A 38 -12.17 -12.90 -15.42
CA ALA A 38 -11.67 -11.69 -14.78
C ALA A 38 -10.62 -12.00 -13.70
N HIS A 39 -10.87 -12.95 -12.78
CA HIS A 39 -9.91 -13.27 -11.73
C HIS A 39 -8.56 -13.75 -12.28
N ASP A 40 -8.60 -14.63 -13.30
CA ASP A 40 -7.40 -15.10 -13.98
C ASP A 40 -6.68 -13.95 -14.71
N TYR A 41 -7.42 -12.98 -15.26
CA TYR A 41 -6.85 -11.81 -15.93
C TYR A 41 -6.05 -10.92 -14.96
N ALA A 42 -6.61 -10.54 -13.79
CA ALA A 42 -5.86 -9.73 -12.82
C ALA A 42 -4.62 -10.46 -12.30
N LYS A 43 -4.72 -11.78 -12.11
CA LYS A 43 -3.58 -12.60 -11.71
C LYS A 43 -2.47 -12.56 -12.77
N LEU A 44 -2.82 -12.69 -14.05
CA LEU A 44 -1.87 -12.58 -15.16
C LEU A 44 -1.24 -11.19 -15.25
N ALA A 45 -2.05 -10.12 -15.17
CA ALA A 45 -1.56 -8.74 -15.16
C ALA A 45 -0.59 -8.49 -14.00
N SER A 46 -0.96 -8.94 -12.79
CA SER A 46 -0.12 -8.89 -11.59
C SER A 46 1.20 -9.67 -11.76
N GLN A 47 1.16 -10.88 -12.33
CA GLN A 47 2.36 -11.69 -12.60
C GLN A 47 3.28 -11.02 -13.62
N ASN A 48 2.72 -10.48 -14.71
CA ASN A 48 3.47 -9.77 -15.74
C ASN A 48 4.16 -8.52 -15.16
N ALA A 49 3.42 -7.72 -14.38
CA ALA A 49 3.97 -6.56 -13.69
C ALA A 49 5.08 -6.97 -12.70
N GLY A 50 4.86 -8.03 -11.91
CA GLY A 50 5.85 -8.57 -10.97
C GLY A 50 7.14 -9.01 -11.66
N ASN A 51 7.04 -9.72 -12.78
CA ASN A 51 8.19 -10.16 -13.58
C ASN A 51 8.97 -8.98 -14.17
N LEU A 52 8.29 -7.92 -14.60
CA LEU A 52 8.94 -6.70 -15.08
C LEU A 52 9.71 -6.00 -13.96
N ILE A 53 9.09 -5.83 -12.78
CA ILE A 53 9.73 -5.23 -11.61
C ILE A 53 10.96 -6.04 -11.22
N LEU A 54 10.80 -7.36 -11.06
CA LEU A 54 11.87 -8.28 -10.69
C LEU A 54 13.04 -8.19 -11.67
N LYS A 55 12.77 -8.21 -12.98
CA LYS A 55 13.81 -8.11 -14.01
C LYS A 55 14.62 -6.83 -13.89
N GLU A 56 13.98 -5.68 -13.70
CA GLU A 56 14.67 -4.38 -13.56
C GLU A 56 15.48 -4.30 -12.26
N LEU A 57 14.89 -4.70 -11.13
CA LEU A 57 15.57 -4.66 -9.84
C LEU A 57 16.74 -5.65 -9.77
N HIS A 58 16.54 -6.88 -10.26
CA HIS A 58 17.57 -7.92 -10.29
C HIS A 58 18.74 -7.54 -11.21
N LYS A 59 18.49 -6.85 -12.33
CA LYS A 59 19.55 -6.33 -13.20
C LYS A 59 20.49 -5.38 -12.44
N ALA A 60 19.94 -4.55 -11.56
CA ALA A 60 20.73 -3.58 -10.81
C ALA A 60 21.32 -4.16 -9.50
N ARG A 61 20.62 -5.12 -8.87
CA ARG A 61 20.98 -5.73 -7.59
C ARG A 61 20.73 -7.26 -7.65
N PRO A 62 21.59 -8.02 -8.33
CA PRO A 62 21.38 -9.45 -8.54
C PRO A 62 21.57 -10.30 -7.27
N GLU A 63 22.23 -9.76 -6.24
CA GLU A 63 22.52 -10.51 -5.02
C GLU A 63 21.47 -10.33 -3.92
N TYR A 64 20.48 -9.44 -4.09
CA TYR A 64 19.47 -9.16 -3.07
C TYR A 64 18.40 -10.25 -2.99
N HIS A 65 17.72 -10.33 -1.85
CA HIS A 65 16.52 -11.16 -1.69
C HIS A 65 15.29 -10.46 -2.30
N PHE A 66 14.33 -11.23 -2.77
CA PHE A 66 13.06 -10.71 -3.29
C PHE A 66 11.87 -11.50 -2.72
N LEU A 67 10.93 -10.77 -2.13
CA LEU A 67 9.63 -11.24 -1.68
C LEU A 67 8.57 -10.60 -2.56
N LEU A 68 7.91 -11.41 -3.37
CA LEU A 68 6.85 -10.97 -4.28
C LEU A 68 5.51 -11.54 -3.80
N GLU A 69 4.49 -10.70 -3.74
CA GLU A 69 3.12 -11.11 -3.46
C GLU A 69 2.70 -12.25 -4.40
N ASN A 70 2.08 -13.29 -3.85
CA ASN A 70 1.59 -14.46 -4.59
C ASN A 70 2.66 -15.22 -5.41
N SER A 71 3.94 -15.04 -5.09
CA SER A 71 5.08 -15.70 -5.74
C SER A 71 6.01 -16.33 -4.70
N LYS A 72 6.89 -17.22 -5.15
CA LYS A 72 7.92 -17.79 -4.26
C LYS A 72 8.97 -16.74 -3.93
N GLU A 73 9.48 -16.80 -2.70
CA GLU A 73 10.67 -16.05 -2.30
C GLU A 73 11.86 -16.42 -3.18
N ILE A 74 12.62 -15.40 -3.58
CA ILE A 74 13.87 -15.56 -4.31
C ILE A 74 15.00 -15.19 -3.35
N THR A 75 15.73 -16.21 -2.92
CA THR A 75 16.86 -16.05 -2.00
C THR A 75 18.07 -15.50 -2.75
N GLY A 76 18.57 -14.36 -2.29
CA GLY A 76 19.80 -13.76 -2.78
C GLY A 76 21.03 -14.24 -1.99
N LYS A 77 22.24 -13.87 -2.45
CA LYS A 77 23.48 -14.10 -1.67
C LYS A 77 23.62 -13.12 -0.51
N ASP A 78 23.06 -11.92 -0.66
CA ASP A 78 23.09 -10.86 0.34
C ASP A 78 21.87 -10.95 1.25
N SER A 79 22.05 -11.57 2.41
CA SER A 79 21.03 -11.72 3.45
C SER A 79 20.63 -10.43 4.16
N GLN A 80 21.34 -9.33 3.92
CA GLN A 80 21.05 -8.05 4.57
C GLN A 80 20.01 -7.25 3.80
N HIS A 81 19.84 -7.48 2.50
CA HIS A 81 18.95 -6.68 1.66
C HIS A 81 17.83 -7.52 1.06
N CYS A 82 16.60 -7.04 1.22
CA CYS A 82 15.41 -7.70 0.72
C CYS A 82 14.43 -6.70 0.12
N PHE A 83 14.05 -6.89 -1.13
CA PHE A 83 12.94 -6.19 -1.75
C PHE A 83 11.61 -6.88 -1.42
N THR A 84 10.61 -6.13 -1.01
CA THR A 84 9.22 -6.59 -0.92
C THR A 84 8.39 -5.92 -2.00
N ILE A 85 7.62 -6.68 -2.76
CA ILE A 85 6.93 -6.20 -3.96
C ILE A 85 5.50 -6.72 -3.97
N ASN A 86 4.52 -5.81 -3.99
CA ASN A 86 3.18 -6.10 -4.46
C ASN A 86 2.98 -5.43 -5.83
N PRO A 87 2.95 -6.19 -6.93
CA PRO A 87 2.84 -5.62 -8.27
C PRO A 87 1.43 -5.12 -8.60
N LEU A 88 0.40 -5.53 -7.85
CA LEU A 88 -0.98 -5.07 -8.06
C LEU A 88 -1.80 -5.17 -6.75
N ASP A 89 -1.72 -4.11 -5.94
CA ASP A 89 -2.65 -3.88 -4.82
C ASP A 89 -3.97 -3.30 -5.35
N GLY A 90 -5.10 -3.85 -4.93
CA GLY A 90 -6.42 -3.49 -5.46
C GLY A 90 -6.82 -4.23 -6.74
N ALA A 91 -6.47 -5.51 -6.86
CA ALA A 91 -6.84 -6.35 -8.00
C ALA A 91 -8.35 -6.35 -8.32
N THR A 92 -9.22 -6.33 -7.30
CA THR A 92 -10.68 -6.21 -7.52
C THR A 92 -11.04 -4.90 -8.21
N ASN A 93 -10.46 -3.77 -7.77
CA ASN A 93 -10.68 -2.48 -8.43
C ASN A 93 -10.21 -2.51 -9.88
N PHE A 94 -9.03 -3.07 -10.13
CA PHE A 94 -8.49 -3.24 -11.46
C PHE A 94 -9.47 -3.99 -12.39
N LEU A 95 -10.05 -5.09 -11.93
CA LEU A 95 -11.01 -5.89 -12.70
C LEU A 95 -12.36 -5.22 -12.94
N HIS A 96 -12.77 -4.34 -12.03
CA HIS A 96 -14.01 -3.58 -12.16
C HIS A 96 -13.81 -2.26 -12.90
N GLY A 97 -12.63 -2.00 -13.48
CA GLY A 97 -12.35 -0.75 -14.18
C GLY A 97 -12.28 0.46 -13.25
N ILE A 98 -12.08 0.26 -11.95
CA ILE A 98 -11.94 1.31 -10.93
C ILE A 98 -10.45 1.71 -10.86
N PRO A 99 -10.09 2.99 -11.09
CA PRO A 99 -8.70 3.44 -11.19
C PRO A 99 -8.00 3.62 -9.82
N LEU A 100 -8.30 2.73 -8.86
CA LEU A 100 -7.77 2.74 -7.51
C LEU A 100 -6.99 1.45 -7.24
N PHE A 101 -5.81 1.34 -7.84
CA PHE A 101 -4.87 0.24 -7.64
C PHE A 101 -3.44 0.76 -7.67
N ALA A 102 -2.50 0.03 -7.09
CA ALA A 102 -1.13 0.49 -7.00
C ALA A 102 -0.09 -0.64 -7.06
N ILE A 103 1.12 -0.25 -7.47
CA ILE A 103 2.33 -1.02 -7.26
C ILE A 103 2.95 -0.56 -5.94
N SER A 104 3.33 -1.50 -5.08
CA SER A 104 4.10 -1.27 -3.86
C SER A 104 5.47 -1.94 -3.97
N ILE A 105 6.53 -1.18 -3.71
CA ILE A 105 7.90 -1.69 -3.65
C ILE A 105 8.57 -1.12 -2.40
N SER A 106 9.20 -1.97 -1.60
CA SER A 106 10.04 -1.53 -0.48
C SER A 106 11.37 -2.25 -0.49
N LEU A 107 12.41 -1.59 0.02
CA LEU A 107 13.71 -2.20 0.28
C LEU A 107 13.96 -2.20 1.78
N GLN A 108 14.24 -3.39 2.31
CA GLN A 108 14.73 -3.61 3.65
C GLN A 108 16.25 -3.75 3.64
N ARG A 109 16.90 -3.18 4.66
CA ARG A 109 18.30 -3.39 5.00
C ARG A 109 18.38 -3.79 6.47
N GLN A 110 18.89 -5.00 6.74
CA GLN A 110 19.00 -5.58 8.08
C GLN A 110 17.66 -5.53 8.85
N GLY A 111 16.58 -5.97 8.19
CA GLY A 111 15.23 -5.99 8.75
C GLY A 111 14.55 -4.61 8.91
N LYS A 112 15.19 -3.51 8.48
CA LYS A 112 14.62 -2.16 8.54
C LYS A 112 14.31 -1.66 7.14
N VAL A 113 13.09 -1.19 6.90
CA VAL A 113 12.73 -0.54 5.62
C VAL A 113 13.54 0.76 5.48
N VAL A 114 14.25 0.90 4.36
CA VAL A 114 15.11 2.06 4.06
C VAL A 114 14.64 2.86 2.86
N ALA A 115 13.89 2.24 1.94
CA ALA A 115 13.25 2.91 0.80
C ALA A 115 11.87 2.29 0.55
N GLY A 116 10.91 3.11 0.11
CA GLY A 116 9.54 2.69 -0.14
C GLY A 116 8.91 3.51 -1.27
N LEU A 117 8.11 2.83 -2.09
CA LEU A 117 7.36 3.40 -3.20
C LEU A 117 5.94 2.80 -3.21
N ILE A 118 4.96 3.66 -3.41
CA ILE A 118 3.59 3.30 -3.78
C ILE A 118 3.26 4.12 -5.03
N TYR A 119 2.83 3.46 -6.10
CA TYR A 119 2.56 4.11 -7.38
C TYR A 119 1.20 3.66 -7.92
N ASN A 120 0.26 4.60 -8.03
CA ASN A 120 -0.97 4.39 -8.79
C ASN A 120 -0.72 4.83 -10.24
N PRO A 121 -0.59 3.89 -11.19
CA PRO A 121 -0.30 4.25 -12.57
C PRO A 121 -1.53 4.83 -13.29
N ALA A 122 -2.76 4.53 -12.85
CA ALA A 122 -3.98 5.02 -13.48
C ALA A 122 -4.19 6.53 -13.25
N LEU A 123 -3.73 7.03 -12.10
CA LEU A 123 -3.82 8.44 -11.70
C LEU A 123 -2.48 9.20 -11.77
N ASP A 124 -1.40 8.53 -12.20
CA ASP A 124 -0.02 9.06 -12.18
C ASP A 124 0.37 9.63 -10.80
N GLU A 125 0.06 8.86 -9.75
CA GLU A 125 0.33 9.24 -8.37
C GLU A 125 1.50 8.43 -7.80
N LEU A 126 2.64 9.09 -7.64
CA LEU A 126 3.88 8.50 -7.15
C LEU A 126 4.19 8.97 -5.73
N TYR A 127 4.06 8.06 -4.78
CA TYR A 127 4.43 8.24 -3.38
C TYR A 127 5.78 7.56 -3.13
N THR A 128 6.74 8.30 -2.59
CA THR A 128 8.09 7.78 -2.32
C THR A 128 8.57 8.21 -0.95
N ALA A 129 9.40 7.39 -0.31
CA ALA A 129 10.08 7.74 0.92
C ALA A 129 11.44 7.04 1.01
N GLU A 130 12.40 7.74 1.60
CA GLU A 130 13.69 7.21 2.00
C GLU A 130 13.91 7.54 3.47
N LYS A 131 14.48 6.59 4.21
CA LYS A 131 14.64 6.72 5.67
C LYS A 131 15.48 7.95 6.03
N GLY A 132 14.90 8.84 6.83
CA GLY A 132 15.52 10.09 7.30
C GLY A 132 15.46 11.24 6.30
N ILE A 133 14.88 11.07 5.11
CA ILE A 133 14.84 12.09 4.05
C ILE A 133 13.46 12.77 4.00
N GLY A 134 12.40 12.05 4.38
CA GLY A 134 11.01 12.43 4.21
C GLY A 134 10.28 11.64 3.14
N ALA A 135 8.97 11.85 3.10
CA ALA A 135 8.08 11.31 2.08
C ALA A 135 7.67 12.37 1.06
N PHE A 136 7.40 11.94 -0.18
CA PHE A 136 7.10 12.79 -1.32
C PHE A 136 5.93 12.23 -2.13
N PHE A 137 5.11 13.13 -2.66
CA PHE A 137 4.07 12.89 -3.66
C PHE A 137 4.43 13.68 -4.92
N ASN A 138 4.68 13.00 -6.04
CA ASN A 138 5.08 13.62 -7.31
C ASN A 138 6.17 14.71 -7.12
N ASP A 139 7.27 14.33 -6.47
CA ASP A 139 8.43 15.18 -6.12
C ASP A 139 8.20 16.32 -5.13
N ARG A 140 6.98 16.47 -4.60
CA ARG A 140 6.67 17.45 -3.56
C ARG A 140 6.64 16.76 -2.21
N ARG A 141 7.27 17.36 -1.20
CA ARG A 141 7.26 16.81 0.16
C ARG A 141 5.81 16.75 0.65
N LEU A 142 5.42 15.59 1.18
CA LEU A 142 4.11 15.40 1.77
C LEU A 142 4.20 15.39 3.30
N ARG A 143 3.07 15.67 3.95
CA ARG A 143 2.90 15.60 5.41
C ARG A 143 1.52 15.08 5.73
N ILE A 144 1.44 14.28 6.78
CA ILE A 144 0.16 13.81 7.30
C ILE A 144 -0.70 14.99 7.79
N ALA A 145 -2.02 14.82 7.75
CA ALA A 145 -2.96 15.81 8.24
C ALA A 145 -2.75 16.10 9.74
N ASN A 146 -3.11 17.30 10.19
CA ASN A 146 -2.95 17.74 11.59
C ASN A 146 -4.29 17.84 12.36
N ARG A 147 -5.36 17.20 11.85
CA ARG A 147 -6.64 17.13 12.58
C ARG A 147 -6.45 16.37 13.89
N ARG A 148 -7.11 16.80 14.95
CA ARG A 148 -6.93 16.23 16.31
C ARG A 148 -8.15 15.49 16.83
N LYS A 149 -9.31 15.72 16.21
CA LYS A 149 -10.60 15.20 16.67
C LYS A 149 -11.14 14.20 15.66
N LEU A 150 -11.57 13.04 16.14
CA LEU A 150 -12.17 12.01 15.30
C LEU A 150 -13.43 12.54 14.59
N GLN A 151 -14.20 13.41 15.23
CA GLN A 151 -15.45 13.96 14.69
C GLN A 151 -15.26 14.83 13.44
N GLU A 152 -14.04 15.29 13.21
CA GLU A 152 -13.66 16.10 12.05
C GLU A 152 -12.88 15.29 11.01
N SER A 153 -12.63 14.01 11.29
CA SER A 153 -11.67 13.17 10.57
C SER A 153 -12.33 12.29 9.51
N VAL A 154 -11.65 12.18 8.37
CA VAL A 154 -11.94 11.20 7.33
C VAL A 154 -10.99 10.02 7.51
N ILE A 155 -11.54 8.84 7.83
CA ILE A 155 -10.75 7.64 8.09
C ILE A 155 -10.91 6.65 6.93
N GLY A 156 -9.78 6.20 6.39
CA GLY A 156 -9.75 5.08 5.48
C GLY A 156 -9.89 3.76 6.24
N ILE A 157 -10.67 2.83 5.71
CA ILE A 157 -10.85 1.51 6.26
C ILE A 157 -10.50 0.51 5.16
N GLY A 158 -9.75 -0.52 5.53
CA GLY A 158 -9.46 -1.66 4.68
C GLY A 158 -10.70 -2.39 4.20
N ASN A 159 -10.53 -3.31 3.26
CA ASN A 159 -11.66 -4.10 2.79
C ASN A 159 -12.04 -5.15 3.86
N PRO A 160 -13.33 -5.27 4.22
CA PRO A 160 -13.80 -6.45 4.94
C PRO A 160 -13.61 -7.70 4.07
N SER A 161 -13.08 -8.76 4.65
CA SER A 161 -13.22 -10.11 4.08
C SER A 161 -14.66 -10.58 4.29
N PHE A 162 -15.57 -10.33 3.35
CA PHE A 162 -16.95 -10.78 3.48
C PHE A 162 -17.06 -12.32 3.37
N GLY A 163 -17.78 -12.95 4.30
CA GLY A 163 -18.11 -14.37 4.28
C GLY A 163 -17.05 -15.28 4.89
N GLU A 164 -16.05 -14.73 5.58
CA GLU A 164 -15.01 -15.51 6.26
C GLU A 164 -15.33 -15.69 7.76
N LYS A 165 -14.64 -16.63 8.42
CA LYS A 165 -14.69 -16.73 9.89
C LYS A 165 -14.03 -15.49 10.49
N GLY A 166 -14.81 -14.48 10.87
CA GLY A 166 -14.27 -13.23 11.45
C GLY A 166 -15.15 -11.99 11.24
N ASP A 167 -16.12 -12.06 10.31
CA ASP A 167 -16.99 -10.95 9.92
C ASP A 167 -17.61 -10.19 11.11
N SER A 168 -18.13 -10.91 12.11
CA SER A 168 -18.77 -10.30 13.28
C SER A 168 -17.83 -9.39 14.08
N LEU A 169 -16.56 -9.79 14.21
CA LEU A 169 -15.55 -9.01 14.94
C LEU A 169 -15.15 -7.77 14.13
N TYR A 170 -15.01 -7.92 12.81
CA TYR A 170 -14.77 -6.79 11.91
C TYR A 170 -15.91 -5.76 11.98
N PHE A 171 -17.17 -6.20 11.90
CA PHE A 171 -18.33 -5.30 11.99
C PHE A 171 -18.43 -4.62 13.36
N LEU A 172 -18.00 -5.28 14.44
CA LEU A 172 -17.91 -4.68 15.76
C LEU A 172 -16.85 -3.56 15.80
N LYS A 173 -15.65 -3.79 15.26
CA LYS A 173 -14.60 -2.76 15.10
C LYS A 173 -15.07 -1.59 14.26
N LEU A 174 -15.73 -1.88 13.15
CA LEU A 174 -16.32 -0.87 12.28
C LEU A 174 -17.36 -0.03 13.02
N ARG A 175 -18.28 -0.66 13.76
CA ARG A 175 -19.28 0.04 14.56
C ARG A 175 -18.65 0.94 15.64
N GLN A 176 -17.63 0.45 16.36
CA GLN A 176 -16.98 1.23 17.42
C GLN A 176 -16.19 2.43 16.88
N THR A 177 -15.67 2.33 15.66
CA THR A 177 -14.93 3.42 15.02
C THR A 177 -15.85 4.45 14.39
N ILE A 178 -16.89 4.05 13.65
CA ILE A 178 -17.73 4.97 12.84
C ILE A 178 -18.45 6.05 13.65
N GLY A 179 -18.95 5.74 14.86
CA GLY A 179 -19.86 6.63 15.59
C GLY A 179 -19.31 8.03 15.93
N GLU A 180 -18.00 8.22 15.83
CA GLU A 180 -17.33 9.49 16.12
C GLU A 180 -16.58 10.06 14.90
N LEU A 181 -16.75 9.52 13.70
CA LEU A 181 -16.02 9.99 12.51
C LEU A 181 -16.84 10.97 11.70
N ALA A 182 -16.19 11.90 11.01
CA ALA A 182 -16.87 12.73 10.03
C ALA A 182 -17.33 11.87 8.85
N GLN A 183 -16.42 11.07 8.28
CA GLN A 183 -16.69 10.17 7.16
C GLN A 183 -15.73 8.98 7.14
N ILE A 184 -16.16 7.89 6.51
CA ILE A 184 -15.32 6.75 6.18
C ILE A 184 -15.02 6.69 4.68
N ARG A 185 -13.91 6.04 4.32
CA ARG A 185 -13.56 5.68 2.93
C ARG A 185 -13.08 4.25 2.88
N ILE A 186 -13.64 3.46 1.96
CA ILE A 186 -13.15 2.13 1.64
C ILE A 186 -12.61 2.21 0.21
N MET A 187 -11.29 2.14 0.07
CA MET A 187 -10.63 2.38 -1.23
C MET A 187 -10.48 1.11 -2.07
N GLY A 188 -10.52 -0.07 -1.46
CA GLY A 188 -10.24 -1.34 -2.15
C GLY A 188 -8.76 -1.60 -2.46
N ALA A 189 -7.84 -0.78 -1.93
CA ALA A 189 -6.40 -0.96 -2.02
C ALA A 189 -5.73 -0.42 -0.74
N SER A 190 -5.11 -1.32 0.04
CA SER A 190 -4.50 -1.03 1.34
C SER A 190 -3.41 0.04 1.26
N THR A 191 -2.52 -0.11 0.28
CA THR A 191 -1.35 0.77 0.10
C THR A 191 -1.78 2.18 -0.28
N LEU A 192 -2.83 2.33 -1.09
CA LEU A 192 -3.38 3.64 -1.42
C LEU A 192 -4.08 4.31 -0.24
N GLY A 193 -4.81 3.53 0.59
CA GLY A 193 -5.37 4.05 1.84
C GLY A 193 -4.31 4.63 2.77
N MET A 194 -3.17 3.92 2.92
CA MET A 194 -2.03 4.41 3.70
C MET A 194 -1.30 5.57 3.01
N ALA A 195 -1.14 5.57 1.69
CA ALA A 195 -0.53 6.68 0.94
C ALA A 195 -1.37 7.97 1.05
N TYR A 196 -2.70 7.87 0.96
CA TYR A 196 -3.62 8.99 1.14
C TYR A 196 -3.57 9.53 2.57
N THR A 197 -3.42 8.64 3.55
CA THR A 197 -3.20 9.02 4.95
C THR A 197 -1.89 9.78 5.10
N ALA A 198 -0.80 9.27 4.52
CA ALA A 198 0.50 9.94 4.56
C ALA A 198 0.44 11.35 3.92
N ALA A 199 -0.30 11.49 2.82
CA ALA A 199 -0.50 12.75 2.12
C ALA A 199 -1.52 13.70 2.78
N GLY A 200 -2.11 13.32 3.91
CA GLY A 200 -3.12 14.12 4.62
C GLY A 200 -4.46 14.24 3.90
N ARG A 201 -4.73 13.39 2.89
CA ARG A 201 -6.04 13.26 2.25
C ARG A 201 -7.01 12.52 3.16
N PHE A 202 -6.50 11.53 3.90
CA PHE A 202 -7.17 10.92 5.05
C PHE A 202 -6.43 11.33 6.34
N ASP A 203 -7.16 11.32 7.44
CA ASP A 203 -6.63 11.64 8.78
C ASP A 203 -6.06 10.42 9.49
N GLY A 204 -6.54 9.25 9.10
CA GLY A 204 -6.08 7.96 9.58
C GLY A 204 -6.55 6.83 8.69
N PHE A 205 -6.01 5.65 8.94
CA PHE A 205 -6.34 4.41 8.25
C PHE A 205 -6.30 3.24 9.22
N TRP A 206 -7.19 2.27 9.06
CA TRP A 206 -7.00 0.96 9.69
C TRP A 206 -7.48 -0.19 8.82
N GLU A 207 -6.80 -1.33 8.91
CA GLU A 207 -7.12 -2.55 8.16
C GLU A 207 -6.58 -3.79 8.87
N GLU A 208 -7.22 -4.93 8.65
CA GLU A 208 -6.77 -6.24 9.13
C GLU A 208 -6.06 -7.03 8.03
N ASN A 209 -5.22 -7.98 8.43
CA ASN A 209 -4.62 -8.96 7.52
C ASN A 209 -3.84 -8.33 6.35
N VAL A 210 -3.26 -7.15 6.55
CA VAL A 210 -2.45 -6.48 5.51
C VAL A 210 -1.22 -7.33 5.22
N SER A 211 -0.97 -7.63 3.94
CA SER A 211 0.20 -8.39 3.53
C SER A 211 1.50 -7.68 3.90
N SER A 212 2.55 -8.45 4.16
CA SER A 212 3.89 -7.90 4.47
C SER A 212 4.47 -7.08 3.31
N CYS A 213 4.16 -7.44 2.07
CA CYS A 213 4.59 -6.69 0.88
C CYS A 213 3.93 -5.31 0.78
N ASN A 214 2.67 -5.19 1.22
CA ASN A 214 1.97 -3.92 1.32
C ASN A 214 2.49 -3.07 2.50
N LEU A 215 2.83 -3.72 3.62
CA LEU A 215 3.27 -3.00 4.82
C LEU A 215 4.64 -2.33 4.69
N GLY A 216 5.57 -2.92 3.96
CA GLY A 216 6.94 -2.41 3.86
C GLY A 216 7.00 -0.94 3.40
N SER A 217 6.45 -0.64 2.22
CA SER A 217 6.46 0.71 1.64
C SER A 217 5.62 1.69 2.46
N SER A 218 4.42 1.26 2.86
CA SER A 218 3.45 2.05 3.61
C SER A 218 3.99 2.49 4.96
N LEU A 219 4.69 1.59 5.66
CA LEU A 219 5.30 1.87 6.96
C LEU A 219 6.33 3.00 6.89
N LEU A 220 7.17 2.99 5.85
CA LEU A 220 8.17 4.05 5.68
C LEU A 220 7.50 5.37 5.27
N ILE A 221 6.57 5.32 4.31
CA ILE A 221 5.89 6.53 3.79
C ILE A 221 5.11 7.24 4.90
N ILE A 222 4.39 6.51 5.77
CA ILE A 222 3.70 7.10 6.92
C ILE A 222 4.68 7.72 7.92
N ARG A 223 5.76 7.02 8.28
CA ARG A 223 6.71 7.55 9.27
C ARG A 223 7.43 8.80 8.76
N GLU A 224 7.87 8.78 7.51
CA GLU A 224 8.58 9.88 6.88
C GLU A 224 7.68 11.09 6.55
N SER A 225 6.35 10.92 6.56
CA SER A 225 5.37 12.01 6.48
C SER A 225 5.07 12.67 7.84
N GLY A 226 5.64 12.15 8.93
CA GLY A 226 5.37 12.58 10.32
C GLY A 226 4.20 11.85 10.99
N GLY A 227 3.72 10.77 10.40
CA GLY A 227 2.68 9.92 10.96
C GLY A 227 3.22 8.77 11.82
N PHE A 228 2.29 8.10 12.48
CA PHE A 228 2.49 6.90 13.28
C PHE A 228 1.78 5.74 12.61
N ILE A 229 2.40 4.56 12.68
CA ILE A 229 1.84 3.31 12.20
C ILE A 229 2.21 2.19 13.18
N SER A 230 1.23 1.39 13.58
CA SER A 230 1.40 0.26 14.49
C SER A 230 0.38 -0.83 14.20
N GLU A 231 0.64 -2.02 14.72
CA GLU A 231 -0.34 -3.09 14.81
C GLU A 231 -1.05 -3.02 16.17
N SER A 232 -2.36 -3.21 16.19
CA SER A 232 -3.17 -3.32 17.41
C SER A 232 -3.13 -4.75 17.98
N PRO A 233 -3.53 -4.96 19.25
CA PRO A 233 -3.56 -6.31 19.84
C PRO A 233 -4.46 -7.30 19.08
N ILE A 234 -5.47 -6.79 18.39
CA ILE A 234 -6.40 -7.54 17.54
C ILE A 234 -5.94 -7.61 16.07
N LYS A 235 -4.63 -7.43 15.81
CA LYS A 235 -3.95 -7.56 14.50
C LYS A 235 -4.48 -6.64 13.40
N SER A 236 -4.92 -5.44 13.78
CA SER A 236 -5.25 -4.39 12.83
C SER A 236 -4.07 -3.43 12.70
N ILE A 237 -3.65 -3.16 11.47
CA ILE A 237 -2.70 -2.08 11.18
C ILE A 237 -3.45 -0.77 11.28
N ILE A 238 -2.89 0.19 12.02
CA ILE A 238 -3.47 1.51 12.26
C ILE A 238 -2.44 2.55 11.89
N ALA A 239 -2.85 3.57 11.14
CA ALA A 239 -2.02 4.71 10.77
C ALA A 239 -2.76 6.04 11.00
N GLY A 240 -2.01 7.09 11.30
CA GLY A 240 -2.55 8.43 11.53
C GLY A 240 -1.50 9.38 12.08
N ASN A 241 -1.85 10.64 12.30
CA ASN A 241 -1.00 11.51 13.13
C ASN A 241 -1.07 11.06 14.61
N ASN A 242 -0.28 11.68 15.49
CA ASN A 242 -0.23 11.29 16.91
C ASN A 242 -1.60 11.23 17.60
N PHE A 243 -2.50 12.18 17.31
CA PHE A 243 -3.82 12.25 17.94
C PHE A 243 -4.78 11.20 17.38
N ILE A 244 -4.87 11.11 16.06
CA ILE A 244 -5.79 10.19 15.37
C ILE A 244 -5.36 8.74 15.55
N HIS A 245 -4.06 8.46 15.42
CA HIS A 245 -3.50 7.12 15.66
C HIS A 245 -3.80 6.63 17.07
N SER A 246 -3.53 7.46 18.10
CA SER A 246 -3.82 7.10 19.50
C SER A 246 -5.31 6.87 19.75
N ALA A 247 -6.18 7.71 19.16
CA ALA A 247 -7.62 7.58 19.33
C ALA A 247 -8.19 6.32 18.65
N LEU A 248 -7.72 6.00 17.44
CA LEU A 248 -8.08 4.75 16.75
C LEU A 248 -7.56 3.52 17.49
N LEU A 249 -6.32 3.56 17.98
CA LEU A 249 -5.71 2.47 18.73
C LEU A 249 -6.53 2.17 20.00
N LYS A 250 -6.91 3.20 20.76
CA LYS A 250 -7.74 3.02 21.95
C LYS A 250 -9.09 2.36 21.61
N LYS A 251 -9.79 2.89 20.60
CA LYS A 251 -11.08 2.32 20.16
C LYS A 251 -10.96 0.86 19.75
N LEU A 252 -9.88 0.49 19.05
CA LEU A 252 -9.67 -0.88 18.58
C LEU A 252 -9.12 -1.81 19.68
N GLN A 253 -8.63 -1.29 20.81
CA GLN A 253 -8.23 -2.10 21.96
C GLN A 253 -9.41 -2.55 22.83
N ASP A 254 -10.51 -1.79 22.83
CA ASP A 254 -11.68 -2.00 23.69
C ASP A 254 -12.68 -3.04 23.11
N ILE A 255 -12.19 -4.02 22.33
CA ILE A 255 -12.95 -5.06 21.61
C ILE A 255 -12.46 -6.44 22.00
#